data_AF-A0A971CQC6-F1
#
_entry.id   AF-A0A971CQC6-F1
#
_cell.length_a   1.000
_cell.length_b   1.000
_cell.length_c   1.000
_cell.angle_alpha   90.00
_cell.angle_beta   90.00
_cell.angle_gamma   90.00
#
_symmetry.space_group_name_H-M   'P 1'
#
loop_
_entity.id
_entity.type
_entity.pdbx_description
1 polymer ?
#
loop_
_entity_poly.entity_id
_entity_poly.type
_entity_poly.pdbx_seq_one_letter_code
_entity_poly.pdbx_strand_id
1 'polypeptide(L)' 'MAKPKKPAEVVKLLRAYDSRFVIYTSRAKGSHRMIEHPNINGKRASIPLPFHKGKDVSAGVLNSIIRRFGLPKDFFG' A
#
# COMPACT_ATOMS: atom_id res chain seq x y z
N MET A 1 -12.70 -6.92 8.44
CA MET A 1 -12.09 -6.98 7.09
C MET A 1 -11.74 -5.56 6.69
N ALA A 2 -10.60 -5.31 6.05
CA ALA A 2 -10.25 -3.96 5.60
C ALA A 2 -11.33 -3.40 4.66
N LYS A 3 -11.84 -2.21 4.97
CA LYS A 3 -12.82 -1.52 4.12
C LYS A 3 -12.18 -1.02 2.83
N PRO A 4 -12.91 -1.03 1.69
CA PRO A 4 -12.42 -0.42 0.45
C PRO A 4 -11.98 1.03 0.69
N LYS A 5 -10.82 1.40 0.13
CA LYS A 5 -10.21 2.74 0.27
C LYS A 5 -9.78 3.27 -1.08
N LYS A 6 -9.82 4.59 -1.26
CA LYS A 6 -9.22 5.20 -2.45
C LYS A 6 -7.70 5.00 -2.40
N PRO A 7 -7.02 4.77 -3.54
CA PRO A 7 -5.57 4.62 -3.56
C PRO A 7 -4.81 5.79 -2.90
N ALA A 8 -5.31 7.03 -3.05
CA ALA A 8 -4.72 8.20 -2.40
C ALA A 8 -4.80 8.15 -0.86
N GLU A 9 -5.90 7.63 -0.31
CA GLU A 9 -6.05 7.46 1.14
C GLU A 9 -5.11 6.39 1.68
N VAL A 10 -4.93 5.28 0.94
CA VAL A 10 -3.95 4.24 1.30
C VAL A 10 -2.55 4.85 1.42
N VAL A 11 -2.14 5.65 0.44
CA VAL A 11 -0.84 6.34 0.46
C VAL A 11 -0.73 7.30 1.64
N LYS A 12 -1.79 8.08 1.92
CA LYS A 12 -1.83 9.02 3.04
C LYS A 12 -1.64 8.30 4.37
N LEU A 13 -2.38 7.21 4.60
CA LEU A 13 -2.32 6.44 5.84
C LEU A 13 -0.95 5.79 6.04
N LEU A 14 -0.38 5.17 5.00
CA LEU A 14 0.94 4.55 5.08
C LEU A 14 2.02 5.57 5.44
N ARG A 15 2.05 6.73 4.77
CA ARG A 15 3.02 7.80 5.07
C ARG A 15 2.84 8.41 6.45
N ALA A 16 1.60 8.48 6.94
CA ALA A 16 1.32 8.96 8.30
C ALA A 16 1.79 7.96 9.37
N TYR A 17 1.75 6.66 9.06
CA TYR A 17 2.23 5.60 9.96
C TYR A 17 3.77 5.51 9.97
N ASP A 18 4.40 5.55 8.80
CA ASP A 18 5.86 5.61 8.68
C ASP A 18 6.24 6.49 7.49
N SER A 19 6.96 7.58 7.75
CA SER A 19 7.38 8.53 6.72
C SER A 19 8.33 7.94 5.67
N ARG A 20 8.94 6.77 5.95
CA ARG A 20 9.85 6.07 5.03
C ARG A 20 9.13 5.30 3.93
N PHE A 21 7.79 5.23 3.95
CA PHE A 21 7.04 4.68 2.83
C PHE A 21 7.22 5.53 1.55
N VAL A 22 7.79 4.91 0.53
CA VAL A 22 7.96 5.51 -0.80
C VAL A 22 6.91 4.94 -1.75
N ILE A 23 6.29 5.82 -2.54
CA ILE A 23 5.32 5.44 -3.56
C ILE A 23 5.76 6.03 -4.88
N TYR A 24 5.99 5.17 -5.87
CA TYR A 24 6.50 5.57 -7.17
C TYR A 24 5.81 4.80 -8.30
N THR A 25 5.79 5.37 -9.50
CA THR A 25 5.30 4.69 -10.70
C THR A 25 6.36 3.75 -11.23
N SER A 26 6.02 2.48 -11.46
CA SER A 26 6.92 1.54 -12.15
C SER A 26 6.58 1.49 -13.62
N ARG A 27 7.55 1.78 -14.50
CA ARG A 27 7.38 1.71 -15.96
C ARG A 27 6.97 0.31 -16.46
N ALA A 28 7.30 -0.73 -15.71
CA ALA A 28 6.95 -2.12 -16.05
C ALA A 28 5.49 -2.49 -15.72
N LYS A 29 4.79 -1.70 -14.90
CA LYS A 29 3.44 -1.99 -14.41
C LYS A 29 2.59 -0.73 -14.56
N GLY A 30 2.35 -0.30 -15.79
CA GLY A 30 1.82 1.03 -16.16
C GLY A 30 0.81 1.66 -15.18
N SER A 31 -0.35 1.02 -14.95
CA SER A 31 -1.43 1.54 -14.09
C SER A 31 -1.25 1.26 -12.59
N HIS A 32 -0.12 0.71 -12.18
CA HIS A 32 0.19 0.42 -10.79
C HIS A 32 1.26 1.37 -10.26
N ARG A 33 1.11 1.74 -9.01
CA ARG A 33 2.20 2.34 -8.23
C ARG A 33 2.86 1.25 -7.42
N MET A 34 4.15 1.35 -7.18
CA MET A 34 4.84 0.52 -6.21
C MET A 34 4.81 1.22 -4.86
N ILE A 35 4.44 0.48 -3.82
CA ILE A 35 4.70 0.87 -2.43
C ILE A 35 5.99 0.17 -2.03
N GLU A 36 6.94 0.92 -1.49
CA GLU A 36 8.20 0.41 -0.97
C GLU A 36 8.43 0.92 0.46
N HIS A 37 9.02 0.06 1.29
CA HIS A 37 9.53 0.42 2.59
C HIS A 37 10.95 -0.14 2.76
N PRO A 38 11.92 0.67 3.24
CA PRO A 38 13.32 0.25 3.30
C PRO A 38 13.58 -0.80 4.39
N ASN A 39 12.74 -0.88 5.42
CA ASN A 39 12.95 -1.75 6.56
C ASN A 39 11.64 -2.32 7.14
N ILE A 40 11.27 -3.51 6.70
CA ILE A 40 10.25 -4.36 7.32
C ILE A 40 10.99 -5.58 7.89
N ASN A 41 11.10 -5.68 9.21
CA ASN A 41 11.83 -6.74 9.90
C ASN A 41 13.27 -6.95 9.36
N GLY A 42 14.00 -5.84 9.15
CA GLY A 42 15.38 -5.85 8.66
C GLY A 42 15.54 -5.99 7.15
N LYS A 43 14.43 -6.04 6.37
CA LYS A 43 14.48 -6.21 4.92
C LYS A 43 13.66 -5.16 4.19
N ARG A 44 14.12 -4.76 3.00
CA ARG A 44 13.32 -3.95 2.09
C ARG A 44 12.12 -4.78 1.61
N ALA A 45 10.95 -4.18 1.57
CA ALA A 45 9.74 -4.79 1.05
C ALA A 45 9.04 -3.87 0.06
N SER A 46 8.43 -4.45 -0.96
CA SER A 46 7.58 -3.73 -1.91
C SER A 46 6.39 -4.56 -2.38
N ILE A 47 5.34 -3.88 -2.82
CA ILE A 47 4.12 -4.48 -3.40
C ILE A 47 3.48 -3.51 -4.40
N PRO A 48 2.91 -3.97 -5.52
CA PRO A 48 2.12 -3.12 -6.40
C PRO A 48 0.79 -2.72 -5.76
N LEU A 49 0.44 -1.46 -5.92
CA LEU A 49 -0.86 -0.86 -5.61
C LEU A 49 -1.57 -0.54 -6.94
N PRO A 50 -2.70 -1.20 -7.24
CA PRO A 50 -3.54 -0.84 -8.39
C PRO A 50 -3.98 0.61 -8.25
N PHE A 51 -3.65 1.44 -9.24
CA PHE A 51 -3.96 2.87 -9.25
C PHE A 51 -4.91 3.18 -10.41
N HIS A 52 -6.09 2.56 -10.39
CA HIS A 52 -7.14 2.81 -11.37
C HIS A 52 -7.93 4.06 -10.98
N LYS A 53 -8.12 4.99 -11.92
CA LYS A 53 -8.91 6.20 -11.69
C LYS A 53 -10.35 5.82 -11.27
N GLY A 54 -10.82 6.39 -10.18
CA GLY A 54 -12.19 6.23 -9.68
C GLY A 54 -12.49 4.95 -8.89
N LYS A 55 -11.64 3.92 -8.95
CA LYS A 55 -11.88 2.63 -8.26
C LYS A 55 -11.23 2.58 -6.88
N ASP A 56 -11.88 1.88 -5.97
CA ASP A 56 -11.34 1.57 -4.66
C ASP A 56 -10.37 0.39 -4.73
N VAL A 57 -9.41 0.39 -3.81
CA VAL A 57 -8.54 -0.75 -3.55
C VAL A 57 -9.36 -1.79 -2.82
N SER A 58 -9.39 -3.01 -3.36
CA SER A 58 -10.18 -4.10 -2.78
C SER A 58 -9.63 -4.53 -1.42
N ALA A 59 -10.50 -5.08 -0.57
CA ALA A 59 -10.13 -5.60 0.75
C ALA A 59 -8.98 -6.63 0.68
N GLY A 60 -8.96 -7.47 -0.37
CA GLY A 60 -7.90 -8.44 -0.59
C GLY A 60 -6.52 -7.78 -0.76
N VAL A 61 -6.44 -6.72 -1.58
CA VAL A 61 -5.19 -5.97 -1.79
C VAL A 61 -4.78 -5.24 -0.51
N LEU A 62 -5.72 -4.63 0.21
CA LEU A 62 -5.45 -3.98 1.50
C LEU A 62 -4.90 -4.98 2.53
N ASN A 63 -5.47 -6.18 2.61
CA ASN A 63 -4.96 -7.24 3.49
C ASN A 63 -3.57 -7.72 3.05
N SER A 64 -3.28 -7.78 1.75
CA SER A 64 -1.93 -8.08 1.26
C SER A 64 -0.92 -7.01 1.67
N ILE A 65 -1.30 -5.73 1.63
CA ILE A 65 -0.47 -4.62 2.12
C ILE A 65 -0.20 -4.76 3.62
N ILE A 66 -1.24 -5.00 4.43
CA ILE A 66 -1.12 -5.23 5.88
C ILE A 66 -0.11 -6.34 6.16
N ARG A 67 -0.27 -7.50 5.51
CA ARG A 67 0.62 -8.66 5.70
C ARG A 67 2.04 -8.39 5.23
N ARG A 68 2.22 -7.72 4.09
CA ARG A 68 3.53 -7.46 3.49
C ARG A 68 4.38 -6.53 4.35
N PHE A 69 3.76 -5.52 4.96
CA PHE A 69 4.43 -4.50 5.75
C PHE A 69 4.27 -4.68 7.26
N GLY A 70 3.66 -5.77 7.73
CA GLY A 70 3.49 -6.05 9.16
C GLY A 70 2.63 -5.02 9.90
N LEU A 71 1.64 -4.44 9.23
CA LEU A 71 0.77 -3.41 9.82
C LEU A 71 -0.25 -4.03 10.79
N PRO A 72 -0.87 -3.24 11.67
CA PRO A 72 -2.03 -3.68 12.45
C PRO A 72 -3.14 -4.28 11.57
N LYS A 73 -3.83 -5.29 12.09
CA LYS A 73 -4.80 -6.11 11.32
C LYS A 73 -6.00 -5.30 10.81
N ASP A 74 -6.31 -4.19 11.47
CA ASP A 74 -7.41 -3.26 11.25
C ASP A 74 -6.93 -1.89 10.75
N PHE A 75 -5.69 -1.79 10.27
CA PHE A 75 -5.05 -0.52 9.87
C PHE A 75 -5.87 0.34 8.89
N PHE A 76 -6.65 -0.29 8.00
CA PHE A 76 -7.49 0.42 7.02
C PHE A 76 -8.97 0.58 7.44
N GLY A 77 -9.34 0.14 8.65
CA GLY A 77 -10.66 0.28 9.25
C GLY A 77 -11.71 -0.74 8.83
#